data_AF-A0A1S8TCC7-F1
#
_entry.id   AF-A0A1S8TCC7-F1
#
_cell.length_a   1.000
_cell.length_b   1.000
_cell.length_c   1.000
_cell.angle_alpha   90.00
_cell.angle_beta   90.00
_cell.angle_gamma   90.00
#
_symmetry.space_group_name_H-M   'P 1'
#
loop_
_entity.id
_entity.type
_entity.pdbx_description
1 polymer ?
#
loop_
_entity_poly.entity_id
_entity_poly.type
_entity_poly.pdbx_seq_one_letter_code
_entity_poly.pdbx_strand_id
1 'polypeptide(L)' 'MIIKESIEIFREDTSMEKFKKEIKLLKSAGYKVYEQHENYVCVYQTATVIDSNLIVNKKSK' A
#
# COMPACT_ATOMS: atom_id res chain seq x y z
N MET A 1 -5.09 -0.91 16.08
CA MET A 1 -3.82 -0.38 15.55
C MET A 1 -3.92 -0.31 14.03
N ILE A 2 -3.43 0.73 13.36
CA ILE A 2 -3.40 0.80 11.89
C ILE A 2 -1.95 0.64 11.45
N ILE A 3 -1.68 -0.36 10.63
CA ILE A 3 -0.36 -0.56 10.01
C ILE A 3 -0.44 -0.02 8.59
N LYS A 4 0.52 0.80 8.20
CA LYS A 4 0.70 1.27 6.82
C LYS A 4 1.95 0.63 6.26
N GLU A 5 1.79 -0.16 5.21
CA GLU A 5 2.90 -0.77 4.48
C GLU A 5 3.07 -0.03 3.16
N SER A 6 4.30 0.34 2.80
CA SER A 6 4.63 1.03 1.55
C SER A 6 5.60 0.21 0.71
N ILE A 7 5.40 0.27 -0.61
CA ILE A 7 6.29 -0.30 -1.62
C ILE A 7 6.75 0.87 -2.49
N GLU A 8 8.07 0.95 -2.66
CA GLU A 8 8.72 1.93 -3.51
C GLU A 8 9.31 1.22 -4.73
N ILE A 9 9.02 1.74 -5.92
CA ILE A 9 9.44 1.14 -7.18
C ILE A 9 10.15 2.19 -8.00
N PHE A 10 11.43 1.95 -8.27
CA PHE A 10 12.25 2.75 -9.16
C PHE A 10 12.38 2.04 -10.50
N ARG A 11 12.15 2.77 -11.57
CA ARG A 11 12.35 2.30 -12.93
C ARG A 11 13.78 2.62 -13.34
N GLU A 12 14.65 1.62 -13.29
CA GLU A 12 16.03 1.74 -13.77
C GLU A 12 16.06 1.64 -15.31
N ASP A 13 15.89 0.44 -15.87
CA ASP A 13 15.96 0.19 -17.33
C ASP A 13 14.68 -0.42 -17.93
N THR A 14 13.62 -0.55 -17.12
CA THR A 14 12.37 -1.17 -17.56
C THR A 14 11.63 -0.28 -18.55
N SER A 15 11.06 -0.89 -19.60
CA SER A 15 10.14 -0.19 -20.51
C SER A 15 8.99 0.48 -19.74
N MET A 16 8.65 1.70 -20.13
CA MET A 16 7.53 2.47 -19.56
C MET A 16 6.22 1.69 -19.58
N GLU A 17 5.98 0.84 -20.60
CA GLU A 17 4.78 -0.01 -20.65
C GLU A 17 4.76 -1.06 -19.53
N LYS A 18 5.90 -1.73 -19.30
CA LYS A 18 6.01 -2.74 -18.23
C LYS A 18 5.83 -2.08 -16.86
N PHE A 19 6.47 -0.93 -16.65
CA PHE A 19 6.33 -0.16 -15.42
C PHE A 19 4.87 0.22 -15.15
N LYS A 20 4.15 0.74 -16.16
CA LYS A 20 2.71 1.04 -16.04
C LYS A 20 1.87 -0.21 -15.74
N LYS A 21 2.22 -1.36 -16.31
CA LYS A 21 1.52 -2.63 -16.07
C LYS A 21 1.69 -3.10 -14.62
N GLU A 22 2.89 -3.01 -14.08
CA GLU A 22 3.18 -3.34 -12.67
C GLU A 22 2.42 -2.43 -11.70
N ILE A 23 2.42 -1.11 -11.96
CA ILE A 23 1.62 -0.15 -11.18
C ILE A 23 0.13 -0.51 -11.22
N LYS A 24 -0.38 -0.93 -12.38
CA LYS A 24 -1.78 -1.33 -12.54
C LYS A 24 -2.11 -2.57 -11.72
N LEU A 25 -1.21 -3.56 -11.67
CA LEU A 25 -1.39 -4.76 -10.85
C LEU A 25 -1.46 -4.42 -9.35
N LEU A 26 -0.60 -3.53 -8.87
CA LEU A 26 -0.60 -3.10 -7.47
C LEU A 26 -1.89 -2.35 -7.11
N LYS A 27 -2.37 -1.47 -7.99
CA LYS A 27 -3.67 -0.81 -7.83
C LYS A 27 -4.81 -1.83 -7.75
N SER A 28 -4.81 -2.84 -8.61
CA SER A 28 -5.80 -3.92 -8.58
C SER A 28 -5.71 -4.78 -7.31
N ALA A 29 -4.53 -4.92 -6.71
CA ALA A 29 -4.34 -5.60 -5.42
C ALA A 29 -4.77 -4.76 -4.20
N GLY A 30 -5.23 -3.53 -4.40
CA GLY A 30 -5.72 -2.65 -3.33
C GLY A 30 -4.69 -1.67 -2.78
N TYR A 31 -3.51 -1.58 -3.39
CA TYR A 31 -2.54 -0.53 -3.05
C TYR A 31 -2.99 0.82 -3.62
N LYS A 32 -2.79 1.87 -2.83
CA LYS A 32 -3.05 3.26 -3.20
C LYS A 32 -1.74 3.94 -3.56
N VAL A 33 -1.75 4.77 -4.61
CA VAL A 33 -0.58 5.59 -4.96
C VAL A 33 -0.44 6.71 -3.94
N TYR A 34 0.74 6.83 -3.35
CA TYR A 34 1.12 7.95 -2.48
C TYR A 34 1.83 9.03 -3.29
N GLU A 35 2.80 8.62 -4.11
CA GLU A 35 3.66 9.51 -4.89
C GLU A 35 4.00 8.86 -6.23
N GLN A 36 4.08 9.65 -7.31
CA GLN A 36 4.39 9.14 -8.64
C GLN A 36 5.14 10.19 -9.47
N HIS A 37 6.32 9.80 -9.97
CA HIS A 37 7.16 10.57 -10.90
C HIS A 37 7.39 9.74 -12.18
N GLU A 38 8.17 10.25 -13.14
CA GLU A 38 8.42 9.56 -14.42
C GLU A 38 9.03 8.16 -14.26
N ASN A 39 9.93 8.01 -13.28
CA ASN A 39 10.70 6.78 -13.06
C ASN A 39 10.49 6.22 -11.64
N TYR A 40 9.50 6.71 -10.91
CA TYR A 40 9.28 6.32 -9.53
C TYR A 40 7.79 6.23 -9.21
N VAL A 41 7.43 5.22 -8.41
CA VAL A 41 6.13 5.20 -7.75
C VAL A 41 6.29 4.73 -6.31
N CYS A 42 5.59 5.40 -5.40
CA CYS A 42 5.36 4.92 -4.04
C CYS A 42 3.90 4.54 -3.92
N VAL A 43 3.63 3.31 -3.51
CA VAL A 43 2.29 2.82 -3.22
C VAL A 43 2.21 2.34 -1.77
N TYR A 44 1.01 2.36 -1.19
CA TYR A 44 0.79 1.89 0.16
C TYR A 44 -0.54 1.16 0.31
N GLN A 45 -0.58 0.25 1.27
CA GLN A 45 -1.82 -0.36 1.75
C GLN A 45 -1.91 -0.15 3.26
N THR A 46 -3.12 -0.06 3.76
CA THR A 46 -3.39 0.04 5.20
C THR A 46 -4.09 -1.22 5.65
N ALA A 47 -3.55 -1.87 6.67
CA ALA A 47 -4.20 -2.95 7.37
C ALA A 47 -4.70 -2.44 8.73
N THR A 48 -5.98 -2.66 9.00
CA THR A 48 -6.53 -2.43 10.34
C THR A 48 -6.38 -3.71 11.13
N VAL A 49 -5.50 -3.70 12.13
CA VAL A 49 -5.41 -4.81 13.08
C VAL A 49 -6.57 -4.67 14.06
N ILE A 50 -7.55 -5.57 13.90
CA ILE A 50 -8.68 -5.74 14.81
C ILE A 50 -8.27 -6.79 15.85
N ASP A 51 -7.71 -6.33 16.96
CA ASP A 51 -7.49 -7.18 18.12
C ASP A 51 -8.80 -7.26 18.91
N SER A 52 -9.44 -8.44 18.90
CA SER A 52 -10.66 -8.70 19.67
C SER A 52 -10.45 -8.53 21.19
N ASN A 53 -9.24 -8.76 21.72
CA ASN A 53 -8.92 -8.57 23.14
C ASN A 53 -8.80 -7.08 23.52
N LEU A 54 -8.49 -6.19 22.58
CA LEU A 54 -8.52 -4.73 22.82
C LEU A 54 -9.95 -4.16 22.82
N ILE A 55 -10.93 -4.87 22.22
CA ILE A 55 -12.33 -4.42 22.15
C ILE A 55 -13.09 -4.75 23.44
N VAL A 56 -12.78 -5.88 24.09
CA VAL A 56 -13.44 -6.29 25.35
C VAL A 56 -13.19 -5.29 26.47
N ASN A 57 -12.01 -4.64 26.49
CA ASN A 57 -11.64 -3.67 27.52
C ASN A 57 -12.38 -2.32 27.43
N LYS A 58 -13.21 -2.10 26.39
CA LYS A 58 -14.04 -0.89 26.27
C LYS A 58 -15.48 -1.07 26.76
N LYS A 59 -15.93 -2.30 27.08
CA LYS A 59 -17.29 -2.56 27.60
C LYS A 59 -17.35 -2.76 29.12
N SER A 60 -16.23 -2.61 29.82
CA SER A 60 -16.19 -2.61 31.29
C SER A 60 -15.95 -1.20 31.80
N LYS A 61 -16.97 -0.34 31.71
CA LYS A 61 -17.13 0.82 32.59
C LYS A 61 -18.60 1.17 32.74
#